data_AF-A0A2T4DCL4-F1
#
_entry.id   AF-A0A2T4DCL4-F1
#
_cell.length_a   1.000
_cell.length_b   1.000
_cell.length_c   1.000
_cell.angle_alpha   90.00
_cell.angle_beta   90.00
_cell.angle_gamma   90.00
#
_symmetry.space_group_name_H-M   'P 1'
#
loop_
_entity.id
_entity.type
_entity.pdbx_description
1 polymer ?
#
loop_
_entity_poly.entity_id
_entity_poly.type
_entity_poly.pdbx_seq_one_letter_code
_entity_poly.pdbx_strand_id
1 'polypeptide(L)'
;EHTQTVWSALKSAYDKDHIKYSPGLEYSRDKSKNGFTSAIEAAKDADVILFVGGEEAILSGEAHSRANLNLPGIQEELIHELAKTGKPIVLVVMAGRPITVGNIINDIDALVMAWHPGTMGGPALVDVLSGAISPSGRLPVTWPKTAAQAPI
;
A
#
# COMPACT_ATOMS: atom_id res chain seq x y z
N GLU A 1 -19.67 -9.75 2.48
CA GLU A 1 -19.70 -10.47 1.19
C GLU A 1 -19.79 -9.57 -0.07
N HIS A 2 -19.98 -8.25 0.04
CA HIS A 2 -20.12 -7.37 -1.15
C HIS A 2 -18.88 -6.53 -1.51
N THR A 3 -17.75 -6.69 -0.80
CA THR A 3 -16.53 -5.91 -1.05
C THR A 3 -15.67 -6.57 -2.14
N GLN A 4 -15.33 -5.81 -3.16
CA GLN A 4 -14.36 -6.18 -4.19
C GLN A 4 -12.97 -5.72 -3.76
N THR A 5 -12.12 -6.69 -3.41
CA THR A 5 -10.74 -6.44 -2.98
C THR A 5 -9.85 -6.13 -4.18
N VAL A 6 -8.68 -5.52 -3.94
CA VAL A 6 -7.66 -5.33 -5.00
C VAL A 6 -7.27 -6.68 -5.59
N TRP A 7 -7.12 -7.71 -4.76
CA TRP A 7 -6.79 -9.07 -5.22
C TRP A 7 -7.88 -9.68 -6.11
N SER A 8 -9.16 -9.55 -5.74
CA SER A 8 -10.26 -10.08 -6.57
C SER A 8 -10.36 -9.32 -7.90
N ALA A 9 -10.21 -7.99 -7.87
CA ALA A 9 -10.24 -7.16 -9.06
C ALA A 9 -9.07 -7.45 -10.02
N LEU A 10 -7.84 -7.57 -9.50
CA LEU A 10 -6.66 -7.91 -10.32
C LEU A 10 -6.83 -9.27 -11.01
N LYS A 11 -7.29 -10.29 -10.29
CA LYS A 11 -7.57 -11.62 -10.88
C LYS A 11 -8.67 -11.60 -11.95
N SER A 12 -9.59 -10.66 -11.88
CA SER A 12 -10.64 -10.49 -12.89
C SER A 12 -10.13 -9.73 -14.11
N ALA A 13 -9.15 -8.85 -13.94
CA ALA A 13 -8.63 -7.98 -14.99
C ALA A 13 -7.45 -8.58 -15.77
N TYR A 14 -6.66 -9.46 -15.15
CA TYR A 14 -5.47 -10.07 -15.76
C TYR A 14 -5.48 -11.58 -15.61
N ASP A 15 -4.86 -12.29 -16.57
CA ASP A 15 -4.69 -13.73 -16.46
C ASP A 15 -3.80 -14.11 -15.27
N LYS A 16 -4.08 -15.27 -14.68
CA LYS A 16 -3.41 -15.75 -13.47
C LYS A 16 -1.89 -15.89 -13.63
N ASP A 17 -1.43 -16.16 -14.85
CA ASP A 17 -0.01 -16.34 -15.15
C ASP A 17 0.76 -15.01 -15.12
N HIS A 18 0.05 -13.87 -15.15
CA HIS A 18 0.62 -12.52 -15.08
C HIS A 18 0.61 -11.92 -13.67
N ILE A 19 0.06 -12.61 -12.66
CA ILE A 19 0.00 -12.08 -11.29
C ILE A 19 0.55 -13.09 -10.29
N LYS A 20 1.62 -12.68 -9.59
CA LYS A 20 2.13 -13.37 -8.41
C LYS A 20 1.62 -12.66 -7.16
N TYR A 21 1.07 -13.42 -6.22
CA TYR A 21 0.62 -12.91 -4.93
C TYR A 21 1.46 -13.49 -3.80
N SER A 22 1.94 -12.62 -2.93
CA SER A 22 2.53 -12.97 -1.64
C SER A 22 1.91 -12.07 -0.57
N PRO A 23 1.46 -12.62 0.57
CA PRO A 23 0.95 -11.80 1.66
C PRO A 23 1.99 -10.81 2.20
N GLY A 24 3.27 -11.22 2.26
CA GLY A 24 4.36 -10.44 2.88
C GLY A 24 4.21 -10.33 4.39
N LEU A 25 3.20 -9.59 4.84
CA LEU A 25 2.79 -9.40 6.23
C LEU A 25 1.34 -9.86 6.40
N GLU A 26 0.99 -10.44 7.55
CA GLU A 26 -0.37 -10.97 7.75
C GLU A 26 -1.41 -9.85 7.94
N TYR A 27 -0.99 -8.74 8.57
CA TYR A 27 -1.81 -7.57 8.84
C TYR A 27 -0.91 -6.32 9.03
N SER A 28 -1.49 -5.12 9.09
CA SER A 28 -0.71 -3.87 8.95
C SER A 28 0.29 -3.62 10.07
N ARG A 29 0.01 -4.14 11.27
CA ARG A 29 0.84 -3.98 12.48
C ARG A 29 1.77 -5.16 12.73
N ASP A 30 1.81 -6.12 11.82
CA ASP A 30 2.65 -7.31 11.94
C ASP A 30 4.13 -6.90 12.06
N LYS A 31 4.85 -7.62 12.92
CA LYS A 31 6.27 -7.43 13.23
C LYS A 31 7.11 -8.67 12.90
N SER A 32 6.51 -9.68 12.30
CA SER A 32 7.16 -10.91 11.89
C SER A 32 7.71 -10.80 10.47
N LYS A 33 8.91 -11.34 10.24
CA LYS A 33 9.52 -11.41 8.89
C LYS A 33 9.17 -12.70 8.15
N ASN A 34 8.23 -13.51 8.66
CA ASN A 34 7.95 -14.84 8.11
C ASN A 34 7.58 -14.84 6.61
N GLY A 35 6.89 -13.80 6.12
CA GLY A 35 6.52 -13.68 4.70
C GLY A 35 7.50 -12.88 3.84
N PHE A 36 8.63 -12.40 4.39
CA PHE A 36 9.60 -11.60 3.63
C PHE A 36 10.22 -12.41 2.50
N THR A 37 10.74 -13.59 2.82
CA THR A 37 11.43 -14.44 1.83
C THR A 37 10.53 -14.76 0.65
N SER A 38 9.27 -15.16 0.89
CA SER A 38 8.34 -15.47 -0.21
C SER A 38 7.96 -14.24 -1.03
N ALA A 39 7.81 -13.06 -0.40
CA ALA A 39 7.55 -11.82 -1.11
C ALA A 39 8.74 -11.39 -1.99
N ILE A 40 9.96 -11.49 -1.47
CA ILE A 40 11.19 -11.15 -2.20
C ILE A 40 11.41 -12.10 -3.38
N GLU A 41 11.22 -13.40 -3.20
CA GLU A 41 11.33 -14.37 -4.31
C GLU A 41 10.28 -14.12 -5.39
N ALA A 42 9.02 -13.86 -5.00
CA ALA A 42 7.97 -13.51 -5.98
C ALA A 42 8.30 -12.22 -6.76
N ALA A 43 8.92 -11.25 -6.08
CA ALA A 43 9.30 -9.97 -6.67
C ALA A 43 10.44 -10.09 -7.69
N LYS A 44 11.45 -10.93 -7.46
CA LYS A 44 12.62 -11.08 -8.37
C LYS A 44 12.23 -11.42 -9.81
N ASP A 45 11.16 -12.17 -9.97
CA ASP A 45 10.64 -12.59 -11.27
C ASP A 45 9.52 -11.68 -11.81
N ALA A 46 9.15 -10.62 -11.10
CA ALA A 46 8.11 -9.69 -11.53
C ALA A 46 8.70 -8.53 -12.35
N ASP A 47 7.89 -7.94 -13.21
CA ASP A 47 8.26 -6.70 -13.92
C ASP A 47 8.01 -5.46 -13.06
N VAL A 48 7.02 -5.52 -12.17
CA VAL A 48 6.64 -4.45 -11.24
C VAL A 48 6.12 -5.04 -9.94
N ILE A 49 6.41 -4.39 -8.82
CA ILE A 49 5.88 -4.74 -7.50
C ILE A 49 4.74 -3.78 -7.18
N LEU A 50 3.54 -4.34 -6.98
CA LEU A 50 2.40 -3.60 -6.44
C LEU A 50 2.30 -3.88 -4.93
N PHE A 51 2.82 -2.98 -4.11
CA PHE A 51 2.74 -3.10 -2.66
C PHE A 51 1.46 -2.41 -2.16
N VAL A 52 0.47 -3.20 -1.73
CA VAL A 52 -0.76 -2.68 -1.13
C VAL A 52 -0.62 -2.71 0.39
N GLY A 53 -0.41 -1.53 0.99
CA GLY A 53 -0.13 -1.39 2.42
C GLY A 53 -0.87 -0.21 3.05
N GLY A 54 -0.53 0.12 4.29
CA GLY A 54 -1.18 1.18 5.06
C GLY A 54 -1.74 0.68 6.37
N GLU A 55 -3.04 0.87 6.58
CA GLU A 55 -3.77 0.58 7.82
C GLU A 55 -5.07 -0.17 7.53
N GLU A 56 -5.44 -1.12 8.40
CA GLU A 56 -6.82 -1.61 8.41
C GLU A 56 -7.77 -0.48 8.83
N ALA A 57 -9.00 -0.50 8.31
CA ALA A 57 -10.00 0.54 8.56
C ALA A 57 -10.23 0.83 10.06
N ILE A 58 -10.14 -0.21 10.89
CA ILE A 58 -10.31 -0.13 12.34
C ILE A 58 -9.24 0.71 13.06
N LEU A 59 -8.09 0.96 12.43
CA LEU A 59 -7.04 1.81 13.02
C LEU A 59 -7.36 3.30 12.92
N SER A 60 -8.49 3.67 12.33
CA SER A 60 -8.97 5.05 12.22
C SER A 60 -10.41 5.18 12.69
N GLY A 61 -10.95 6.40 12.69
CA GLY A 61 -12.25 6.70 13.26
C GLY A 61 -12.21 6.94 14.77
N GLU A 62 -13.34 6.69 15.44
CA GLU A 62 -13.55 7.02 16.84
C GLU A 62 -12.54 6.30 17.76
N ALA A 63 -11.96 7.04 18.71
CA ALA A 63 -11.04 6.52 19.72
C ALA A 63 -9.75 5.85 19.20
N HIS A 64 -9.38 6.06 17.94
CA HIS A 64 -8.16 5.49 17.34
C HIS A 64 -7.15 6.58 16.95
N SER A 65 -6.53 7.19 17.97
CA SER A 65 -5.45 8.18 17.78
C SER A 65 -4.07 7.52 17.66
N ARG A 66 -3.19 8.11 16.85
CA ARG A 66 -1.79 7.67 16.71
C ARG A 66 -0.83 8.83 16.94
N ALA A 67 0.22 8.59 17.73
CA ALA A 67 1.32 9.55 17.93
C ALA A 67 2.37 9.48 16.81
N ASN A 68 2.49 8.33 16.13
CA ASN A 68 3.38 8.13 14.99
C ASN A 68 2.55 7.82 13.75
N LEU A 69 2.79 8.56 12.67
CA LEU A 69 2.08 8.47 11.39
C LEU A 69 2.79 7.57 10.35
N ASN A 70 3.91 6.94 10.69
CA ASN A 70 4.61 6.01 9.79
C ASN A 70 3.73 4.82 9.42
N LEU A 71 4.12 4.08 8.39
CA LEU A 71 3.49 2.79 8.11
C LEU A 71 3.62 1.90 9.37
N PRO A 72 2.50 1.28 9.84
CA PRO A 72 2.55 0.44 11.02
C PRO A 72 3.32 -0.85 10.77
N GLY A 73 3.67 -1.53 11.87
CA GLY A 73 4.37 -2.81 11.82
C GLY A 73 5.78 -2.66 11.26
N ILE A 74 6.17 -3.61 10.40
CA ILE A 74 7.44 -3.60 9.67
C ILE A 74 7.26 -3.48 8.16
N GLN A 75 6.18 -2.82 7.72
CA GLN A 75 5.93 -2.57 6.30
C GLN A 75 7.06 -1.79 5.62
N GLU A 76 7.62 -0.77 6.29
CA GLU A 76 8.78 -0.01 5.78
C GLU A 76 10.00 -0.93 5.56
N GLU A 77 10.22 -1.87 6.47
CA GLU A 77 11.33 -2.82 6.35
C GLU A 77 11.12 -3.78 5.17
N LEU A 78 9.90 -4.27 4.94
CA LEU A 78 9.59 -5.09 3.78
C LEU A 78 9.82 -4.31 2.47
N ILE A 79 9.42 -3.04 2.42
CA ILE A 79 9.64 -2.18 1.25
C ILE A 79 11.14 -2.02 0.98
N HIS A 80 11.96 -1.77 2.00
CA HIS A 80 13.42 -1.70 1.84
C HIS A 80 14.01 -3.02 1.30
N GLU A 81 13.56 -4.18 1.78
CA GLU A 81 14.04 -5.47 1.25
C GLU A 81 13.59 -5.72 -0.19
N LEU A 82 12.37 -5.32 -0.54
CA LEU A 82 11.87 -5.40 -1.92
C LEU A 82 12.63 -4.47 -2.85
N ALA A 83 12.97 -3.26 -2.41
CA ALA A 83 13.72 -2.29 -3.21
C ALA A 83 15.11 -2.82 -3.62
N LYS A 84 15.75 -3.64 -2.78
CA LYS A 84 17.02 -4.31 -3.09
C LYS A 84 16.93 -5.27 -4.29
N THR A 85 15.73 -5.69 -4.69
CA THR A 85 15.54 -6.50 -5.91
C THR A 85 15.75 -5.69 -7.19
N GLY A 86 15.77 -4.36 -7.10
CA GLY A 86 15.89 -3.46 -8.26
C GLY A 86 14.65 -3.40 -9.14
N LYS A 87 13.52 -3.96 -8.68
CA LYS A 87 12.25 -3.92 -9.40
C LYS A 87 11.47 -2.66 -9.05
N PRO A 88 10.78 -2.03 -10.02
CA PRO A 88 9.96 -0.87 -9.75
C PRO A 88 8.87 -1.16 -8.70
N ILE A 89 8.70 -0.28 -7.72
CA ILE A 89 7.71 -0.43 -6.64
C ILE A 89 6.64 0.66 -6.74
N VAL A 90 5.39 0.22 -6.89
CA VAL A 90 4.20 1.05 -6.75
C VAL A 90 3.59 0.78 -5.37
N LEU A 91 3.68 1.76 -4.48
CA LEU A 91 3.04 1.71 -3.17
C LEU A 91 1.60 2.23 -3.26
N VAL A 92 0.62 1.38 -3.00
CA VAL A 92 -0.77 1.77 -2.80
C VAL A 92 -1.03 1.85 -1.29
N VAL A 93 -1.25 3.07 -0.79
CA VAL A 93 -1.57 3.31 0.62
C VAL A 93 -3.07 3.31 0.81
N MET A 94 -3.56 2.38 1.62
CA MET A 94 -4.92 2.37 2.16
C MET A 94 -4.90 2.77 3.63
N ALA A 95 -5.38 3.97 3.96
CA ALA A 95 -5.42 4.45 5.34
C ALA A 95 -6.50 5.52 5.54
N GLY A 96 -6.90 5.74 6.81
CA GLY A 96 -7.93 6.72 7.17
C GLY A 96 -7.38 8.11 7.49
N ARG A 97 -6.07 8.30 7.34
CA ARG A 97 -5.32 9.50 7.71
C ARG A 97 -4.04 9.63 6.86
N PRO A 98 -3.36 10.80 6.87
CA PRO A 98 -2.02 10.90 6.29
C PRO A 98 -1.05 9.90 6.94
N ILE A 99 -0.29 9.20 6.10
CA ILE A 99 0.78 8.26 6.50
C ILE A 99 2.12 8.83 6.07
N THR A 100 3.03 9.06 7.01
CA THR A 100 4.36 9.58 6.69
C THR A 100 5.17 8.52 5.94
N VAL A 101 5.64 8.88 4.75
CA VAL A 101 6.40 7.98 3.84
C VAL A 101 7.84 8.44 3.61
N GLY A 102 8.29 9.46 4.34
CA GLY A 102 9.62 10.05 4.15
C GLY A 102 10.77 9.05 4.30
N ASN A 103 10.59 8.01 5.12
CA ASN A 103 11.59 6.97 5.35
C ASN A 103 11.79 6.02 4.15
N ILE A 104 10.76 5.87 3.30
CA ILE A 104 10.72 4.90 2.21
C ILE A 104 10.58 5.56 0.83
N ILE A 105 10.55 6.89 0.77
CA ILE A 105 10.22 7.62 -0.46
C ILE A 105 11.24 7.38 -1.57
N ASN A 106 12.48 7.03 -1.21
CA ASN A 106 13.56 6.70 -2.15
C ASN A 106 13.59 5.22 -2.55
N ASP A 107 12.80 4.37 -1.88
CA ASP A 107 12.69 2.93 -2.13
C ASP A 107 11.50 2.59 -3.04
N ILE A 108 10.69 3.59 -3.42
CA ILE A 108 9.50 3.44 -4.25
C ILE A 108 9.54 4.36 -5.47
N ASP A 109 8.94 3.91 -6.57
CA ASP A 109 8.88 4.65 -7.84
C ASP A 109 7.57 5.41 -8.00
N ALA A 110 6.50 4.92 -7.37
CA ALA A 110 5.21 5.58 -7.36
C ALA A 110 4.46 5.36 -6.04
N LEU A 111 3.64 6.36 -5.68
CA LEU A 111 2.75 6.30 -4.54
C LEU A 111 1.32 6.65 -4.97
N VAL A 112 0.37 5.78 -4.65
CA VAL A 112 -1.06 6.00 -4.83
C VAL A 112 -1.73 6.03 -3.46
N MET A 113 -2.27 7.18 -3.07
CA MET A 113 -3.12 7.25 -1.88
C MET A 113 -4.56 6.90 -2.23
N ALA A 114 -5.02 5.74 -1.76
CA ALA A 114 -6.35 5.21 -2.02
C ALA A 114 -7.36 5.52 -0.90
N TRP A 115 -6.90 6.00 0.26
CA TRP A 115 -7.70 6.08 1.49
C TRP A 115 -8.32 4.72 1.84
N HIS A 116 -9.51 4.69 2.47
CA HIS A 116 -10.34 3.48 2.49
C HIS A 116 -11.41 3.60 1.41
N PRO A 117 -11.20 3.00 0.21
CA PRO A 117 -11.95 3.33 -1.01
C PRO A 117 -13.37 2.72 -1.10
N GLY A 118 -13.93 2.26 0.01
CA GLY A 118 -15.24 1.61 0.06
C GLY A 118 -15.27 0.23 -0.61
N THR A 119 -16.48 -0.25 -0.92
CA THR A 119 -16.71 -1.64 -1.37
C THR A 119 -16.23 -1.91 -2.80
N MET A 120 -16.13 -0.88 -3.64
CA MET A 120 -15.70 -0.98 -5.05
C MET A 120 -14.27 -0.47 -5.27
N GLY A 121 -13.48 -0.38 -4.20
CA GLY A 121 -12.12 0.13 -4.26
C GLY A 121 -11.15 -0.71 -5.09
N GLY A 122 -11.33 -2.04 -5.11
CA GLY A 122 -10.52 -2.92 -5.95
C GLY A 122 -10.61 -2.57 -7.44
N PRO A 123 -11.81 -2.62 -8.06
CA PRO A 123 -12.01 -2.22 -9.46
C PRO A 123 -11.53 -0.80 -9.75
N ALA A 124 -11.85 0.17 -8.89
CA ALA A 124 -11.40 1.55 -9.07
C ALA A 124 -9.86 1.68 -9.10
N LEU A 125 -9.15 0.93 -8.26
CA LEU A 125 -7.69 0.91 -8.27
C LEU A 125 -7.12 0.24 -9.52
N VAL A 126 -7.75 -0.82 -10.02
CA VAL A 126 -7.34 -1.46 -11.29
C VAL A 126 -7.47 -0.48 -12.45
N ASP A 127 -8.57 0.28 -12.54
CA ASP A 127 -8.77 1.28 -13.60
C ASP A 127 -7.69 2.38 -13.54
N VAL A 128 -7.30 2.82 -12.35
CA VAL A 128 -6.24 3.83 -12.17
C VAL A 128 -4.86 3.25 -12.49
N LEU A 129 -4.53 2.07 -11.97
CA LEU A 129 -3.21 1.45 -12.12
C LEU A 129 -2.95 0.98 -13.56
N SER A 130 -3.98 0.56 -14.28
CA SER A 130 -3.91 0.19 -15.70
C SER A 130 -3.87 1.41 -16.64
N GLY A 131 -4.17 2.61 -16.12
CA GLY A 131 -4.29 3.83 -16.92
C GLY A 131 -5.60 3.96 -17.69
N ALA A 132 -6.60 3.11 -17.44
CA ALA A 132 -7.95 3.27 -17.98
C ALA A 132 -8.58 4.59 -17.54
N ILE A 133 -8.23 5.07 -16.34
CA ILE A 133 -8.61 6.38 -15.80
C ILE A 133 -7.38 7.07 -15.23
N SER A 134 -7.21 8.37 -15.53
CA SER A 134 -6.15 9.18 -14.93
C SER A 134 -6.55 9.64 -13.52
N PRO A 135 -5.66 9.53 -12.50
CA PRO A 135 -5.97 9.98 -11.15
C PRO A 135 -6.12 11.51 -11.10
N SER A 136 -7.22 11.99 -10.52
CA SER A 136 -7.54 13.44 -10.45
C SER A 136 -7.75 13.97 -9.03
N GLY A 137 -7.43 13.15 -8.01
CA GLY A 137 -7.58 13.52 -6.61
C GLY A 137 -6.67 14.67 -6.19
N ARG A 138 -7.16 15.50 -5.26
CA ARG A 138 -6.36 16.52 -4.56
C ARG A 138 -6.44 16.27 -3.06
N LEU A 139 -5.34 16.49 -2.35
CA LEU A 139 -5.30 16.29 -0.91
C LEU A 139 -6.19 17.36 -0.22
N PRO A 140 -7.16 16.94 0.61
CA PRO A 140 -7.99 17.87 1.38
C PRO A 140 -7.33 18.29 2.71
N VAL A 141 -6.18 17.69 3.05
CA VAL A 141 -5.44 17.89 4.29
C VAL A 141 -3.94 17.97 4.03
N THR A 142 -3.22 18.73 4.84
CA THR A 142 -1.76 18.79 4.81
C THR A 142 -1.16 17.42 5.12
N TRP A 143 -0.12 17.04 4.38
CA TRP A 143 0.63 15.81 4.63
C TRP A 143 1.95 16.14 5.34
N PRO A 144 2.05 15.95 6.66
CA PRO A 144 3.27 16.29 7.39
C PRO A 144 4.42 15.35 7.00
N LYS A 145 5.67 15.81 7.13
CA LYS A 145 6.85 14.94 7.04
C LYS A 145 6.99 14.06 8.28
N THR A 146 6.66 14.60 9.45
CA THR A 146 6.64 13.88 10.73
C THR A 146 5.47 14.37 11.58
N ALA A 147 4.99 13.52 12.51
CA ALA A 147 3.90 13.89 13.41
C ALA A 147 4.21 15.15 14.27
N ALA A 148 5.48 15.41 14.55
CA ALA A 148 5.93 16.54 15.35
C ALA A 148 5.71 17.92 14.69
N GLN A 149 5.42 17.96 13.39
CA GLN A 149 5.09 19.21 12.72
C GLN A 149 3.66 19.69 12.98
N ALA A 150 2.77 18.83 13.49
CA ALA A 150 1.38 19.23 13.70
C ALA A 150 1.24 20.27 14.85
N PRO A 151 0.36 21.28 14.70
CA PRO A 151 -0.52 21.52 13.56
C PRO A 151 0.13 22.36 12.44
N ILE A 152 -0.06 21.96 11.18
CA ILE A 152 0.32 22.65 9.93
C ILE A 152 -0.74 22.47 8.84
#